data_AF-A0A7C9EGJ8-F1
#
_entry.id   AF-A0A7C9EGJ8-F1
#
_cell.length_a   1.000
_cell.length_b   1.000
_cell.length_c   1.000
_cell.angle_alpha   90.00
_cell.angle_beta   90.00
_cell.angle_gamma   90.00
#
_symmetry.space_group_name_H-M   'P 1'
#
loop_
_entity.id
_entity.type
_entity.pdbx_description
1 polymer ?
#
loop_
_entity_poly.entity_id
_entity_poly.type
_entity_poly.pdbx_seq_one_letter_code
_entity_poly.pdbx_strand_id
1 'polypeptide(L)'
;MAPPPASQTQRSHSPSPSQPSGKSEVSDLKLQLRQLAGSVAPGANDSKRELFKKVISYMTIGIDVSSVFSEMVMCSATSDIVLKKMCYLYVGNYAKYNPDLALLTINFLQRDCKDQDPMIRGLAL
;
A
#
# COMPACT_ATOMS: atom_id res chain seq x y z
N MET A 1 -52.02 -51.58 14.32
CA MET A 1 -51.03 -52.07 13.33
C MET A 1 -49.96 -50.99 13.14
N ALA A 2 -48.77 -51.40 12.70
CA ALA A 2 -47.45 -50.73 12.65
C ALA A 2 -47.33 -49.47 11.72
N PRO A 3 -46.12 -48.95 11.36
CA PRO A 3 -45.06 -48.30 12.18
C PRO A 3 -44.54 -46.92 11.59
N PRO A 4 -43.59 -46.20 12.24
CA PRO A 4 -42.79 -45.07 11.68
C PRO A 4 -41.55 -45.57 10.85
N PRO A 5 -40.53 -44.76 10.38
CA PRO A 5 -40.22 -43.30 10.51
C PRO A 5 -39.71 -42.58 9.20
N ALA A 6 -39.30 -41.28 9.26
CA ALA A 6 -38.15 -40.69 8.49
C ALA A 6 -37.84 -39.18 8.74
N SER A 7 -36.55 -38.85 8.83
CA SER A 7 -35.95 -37.51 9.09
C SER A 7 -35.90 -36.55 7.90
N GLN A 8 -35.89 -35.23 8.13
CA GLN A 8 -35.00 -34.33 7.35
C GLN A 8 -34.62 -33.01 8.04
N THR A 9 -33.33 -32.70 7.97
CA THR A 9 -32.67 -31.52 8.54
C THR A 9 -32.48 -30.44 7.47
N GLN A 10 -32.89 -29.21 7.76
CA GLN A 10 -32.37 -27.99 7.13
C GLN A 10 -32.01 -27.03 8.29
N ARG A 11 -30.73 -26.82 8.66
CA ARG A 11 -29.70 -26.05 7.92
C ARG A 11 -30.33 -24.84 7.22
N SER A 12 -29.99 -23.58 7.47
CA SER A 12 -28.93 -22.88 8.22
C SER A 12 -28.85 -21.53 7.52
N HIS A 13 -28.76 -20.39 8.21
CA HIS A 13 -28.15 -19.15 7.68
C HIS A 13 -27.92 -18.17 8.85
N SER A 14 -26.99 -18.52 9.73
CA SER A 14 -26.28 -17.51 10.52
C SER A 14 -25.29 -16.79 9.58
N PRO A 15 -25.16 -15.46 9.62
CA PRO A 15 -24.18 -14.75 8.80
C PRO A 15 -22.77 -15.04 9.33
N SER A 16 -21.91 -15.63 8.50
CA SER A 16 -20.50 -15.91 8.85
C SER A 16 -19.71 -14.60 9.04
N PRO A 17 -19.21 -14.29 10.25
CA PRO A 17 -18.46 -13.06 10.51
C PRO A 17 -16.96 -13.31 10.25
N SER A 18 -16.57 -13.55 8.99
CA SER A 18 -15.21 -14.03 8.68
C SER A 18 -14.66 -13.65 7.31
N GLN A 19 -14.56 -12.34 7.00
CA GLN A 19 -13.46 -11.80 6.16
C GLN A 19 -13.41 -10.25 6.14
N PRO A 20 -12.49 -9.63 6.93
CA PRO A 20 -12.06 -8.26 6.63
C PRO A 20 -10.56 -7.97 6.76
N SER A 21 -9.70 -8.94 7.17
CA SER A 21 -8.32 -8.67 7.64
C SER A 21 -7.51 -7.74 6.72
N GLY A 22 -7.29 -8.13 5.46
CA GLY A 22 -6.46 -7.33 4.54
C GLY A 22 -7.00 -5.91 4.27
N LYS A 23 -8.33 -5.70 4.26
CA LYS A 23 -8.91 -4.36 4.06
C LYS A 23 -8.72 -3.46 5.30
N SER A 24 -8.79 -4.02 6.50
CA SER A 24 -8.44 -3.27 7.72
C SER A 24 -6.96 -2.93 7.71
N GLU A 25 -6.09 -3.92 7.52
CA GLU A 25 -4.63 -3.74 7.57
C GLU A 25 -4.10 -2.70 6.56
N VAL A 26 -4.68 -2.62 5.36
CA VAL A 26 -4.35 -1.59 4.36
C VAL A 26 -4.88 -0.20 4.77
N SER A 27 -6.03 -0.14 5.43
CA SER A 27 -6.57 1.13 5.98
C SER A 27 -5.71 1.65 7.14
N ASP A 28 -5.24 0.75 8.01
CA ASP A 28 -4.31 1.08 9.11
C ASP A 28 -2.95 1.54 8.57
N LEU A 29 -2.42 0.86 7.54
CA LEU A 29 -1.21 1.30 6.82
C LEU A 29 -1.37 2.71 6.24
N LYS A 30 -2.51 3.01 5.62
CA LYS A 30 -2.80 4.33 5.06
C LYS A 30 -2.71 5.42 6.13
N LEU A 31 -3.32 5.17 7.28
CA LEU A 31 -3.31 6.11 8.41
C LEU A 31 -1.89 6.34 8.94
N GLN A 32 -1.11 5.27 9.12
CA GLN A 32 0.28 5.35 9.60
C GLN A 32 1.19 6.09 8.61
N LEU A 33 1.08 5.80 7.31
CA LEU A 33 1.82 6.53 6.28
C LEU A 33 1.42 8.01 6.25
N ARG A 34 0.13 8.34 6.39
CA ARG A 34 -0.35 9.72 6.44
C ARG A 34 0.15 10.48 7.67
N GLN A 35 0.35 9.82 8.81
CA GLN A 35 0.95 10.43 10.01
C GLN A 35 2.44 10.73 9.83
N LEU A 36 3.16 9.93 9.03
CA LEU A 36 4.57 10.15 8.72
C LEU A 36 4.80 11.04 7.48
N ALA A 37 3.78 11.27 6.65
CA ALA A 37 3.83 12.15 5.50
C ALA A 37 4.22 13.59 5.94
N GLY A 38 5.28 14.14 5.34
CA GLY A 38 5.82 15.45 5.74
C GLY A 38 6.60 15.47 7.07
N SER A 39 6.62 14.39 7.84
CA SER A 39 7.41 14.33 9.09
C SER A 39 8.92 14.28 8.78
N VAL A 40 9.65 15.19 9.42
CA VAL A 40 11.12 15.34 9.36
C VAL A 40 11.81 15.03 10.70
N ALA A 41 11.09 14.41 11.65
CA ALA A 41 11.64 14.03 12.93
C ALA A 41 12.78 12.98 12.78
N PRO A 42 13.81 12.98 13.65
CA PRO A 42 14.80 11.92 13.66
C PRO A 42 14.13 10.54 13.84
N GLY A 43 14.51 9.55 13.03
CA GLY A 43 13.87 8.23 12.98
C GLY A 43 12.58 8.14 12.13
N ALA A 44 12.05 9.25 11.62
CA ALA A 44 10.85 9.22 10.77
C ALA A 44 11.08 8.47 9.44
N ASN A 45 12.30 8.54 8.88
CA ASN A 45 12.65 7.79 7.66
C ASN A 45 12.73 6.28 7.93
N ASP A 46 13.26 5.84 9.07
CA ASP A 46 13.28 4.42 9.44
C ASP A 46 11.87 3.87 9.66
N SER A 47 11.01 4.67 10.32
CA SER A 47 9.59 4.34 10.46
C SER A 47 8.89 4.22 9.09
N LYS A 48 9.14 5.15 8.16
CA LYS A 48 8.65 5.05 6.77
C LYS A 48 9.18 3.79 6.07
N ARG A 49 10.44 3.40 6.28
CA ARG A 49 11.05 2.22 5.65
C ARG A 49 10.32 0.94 6.05
N GLU A 50 9.96 0.79 7.33
CA GLU A 50 9.18 -0.38 7.78
C GLU A 50 7.77 -0.40 7.18
N LEU A 51 7.10 0.75 7.06
CA LEU A 51 5.80 0.81 6.38
C LEU A 51 5.91 0.49 4.87
N PHE A 52 6.94 1.00 4.19
CA PHE A 52 7.17 0.73 2.77
C PHE A 52 7.48 -0.76 2.51
N LYS A 53 8.28 -1.40 3.37
CA LYS A 53 8.48 -2.86 3.35
C LYS A 53 7.16 -3.60 3.50
N LYS A 54 6.28 -3.17 4.41
CA LYS A 54 4.97 -3.80 4.64
C LYS A 54 4.02 -3.62 3.44
N VAL A 55 4.00 -2.43 2.82
CA VAL A 55 3.26 -2.18 1.56
C VAL A 55 3.78 -3.07 0.42
N ILE A 56 5.10 -3.18 0.25
CA ILE A 56 5.71 -4.06 -0.77
C ILE A 56 5.38 -5.53 -0.48
N SER A 57 5.42 -5.98 0.77
CA SER A 57 5.04 -7.35 1.17
C SER A 57 3.60 -7.66 0.74
N TYR A 58 2.64 -6.79 1.09
CA TYR A 58 1.24 -6.94 0.66
C TYR A 58 1.08 -6.93 -0.86
N MET A 59 1.77 -6.02 -1.58
CA MET A 59 1.81 -6.00 -3.04
C MET A 59 2.34 -7.32 -3.64
N THR A 60 3.39 -7.91 -3.05
CA THR A 60 3.99 -9.16 -3.55
C THR A 60 3.11 -10.40 -3.34
N ILE A 61 2.23 -10.39 -2.34
CA ILE A 61 1.25 -11.47 -2.11
C ILE A 61 -0.12 -11.20 -2.77
N GLY A 62 -0.23 -10.15 -3.59
CA GLY A 62 -1.43 -9.83 -4.36
C GLY A 62 -2.55 -9.13 -3.58
N ILE A 63 -2.28 -8.59 -2.39
CA ILE A 63 -3.22 -7.69 -1.70
C ILE A 63 -3.18 -6.34 -2.39
N ASP A 64 -4.35 -5.81 -2.77
CA ASP A 64 -4.40 -4.47 -3.35
C ASP A 64 -4.12 -3.38 -2.32
N VAL A 65 -2.99 -2.70 -2.51
CA VAL A 65 -2.53 -1.54 -1.75
C VAL A 65 -2.68 -0.22 -2.54
N SER A 66 -3.37 -0.21 -3.69
CA SER A 66 -3.64 1.01 -4.49
C SER A 66 -4.12 2.21 -3.66
N SER A 67 -4.93 1.94 -2.62
CA SER A 67 -5.51 2.96 -1.76
C SER A 67 -4.51 3.80 -0.95
N VAL A 68 -3.25 3.36 -0.79
CA VAL A 68 -2.19 4.11 -0.07
C VAL A 68 -1.29 4.95 -0.98
N PHE A 69 -1.61 5.02 -2.29
CA PHE A 69 -0.72 5.61 -3.29
C PHE A 69 -0.34 7.06 -3.01
N SER A 70 -1.30 7.91 -2.63
CA SER A 70 -1.05 9.31 -2.30
C SER A 70 -0.09 9.44 -1.12
N GLU A 71 -0.26 8.62 -0.09
CA GLU A 71 0.59 8.61 1.10
C GLU A 71 2.00 8.09 0.81
N MET A 72 2.15 7.10 -0.09
CA MET A 72 3.46 6.63 -0.58
C MET A 72 4.22 7.75 -1.32
N VAL A 73 3.56 8.50 -2.19
CA VAL A 73 4.15 9.63 -2.92
C VAL A 73 4.47 10.80 -2.00
N MET A 74 3.64 11.08 -0.97
CA MET A 74 3.97 12.09 0.04
C MET A 74 5.16 11.67 0.91
N CYS A 75 5.32 10.38 1.23
CA CYS A 75 6.44 9.87 2.01
C CYS A 75 7.76 9.78 1.22
N SER A 76 7.73 9.71 -0.11
CA SER A 76 8.93 9.72 -0.97
C SER A 76 9.61 11.09 -1.10
N ALA A 77 9.02 12.14 -0.51
CA ALA A 77 9.54 13.49 -0.41
C ALA A 77 10.72 13.61 0.59
N THR A 78 11.73 12.77 0.43
CA THR A 78 12.93 12.62 1.28
C THR A 78 14.18 12.48 0.40
N SER A 79 15.37 12.69 0.96
CA SER A 79 16.66 12.38 0.30
C SER A 79 17.08 10.92 0.50
N ASP A 80 16.30 10.13 1.23
CA ASP A 80 16.57 8.71 1.48
C ASP A 80 16.39 7.86 0.20
N ILE A 81 17.52 7.45 -0.37
CA ILE A 81 17.61 6.63 -1.60
C ILE A 81 16.88 5.28 -1.46
N VAL A 82 16.85 4.68 -0.27
CA VAL A 82 16.18 3.39 -0.04
C VAL A 82 14.66 3.57 -0.11
N LEU A 83 14.14 4.61 0.54
CA LEU A 83 12.72 4.98 0.45
C LEU A 83 12.31 5.32 -0.98
N LYS A 84 13.16 6.06 -1.71
CA LYS A 84 12.92 6.32 -3.14
C LYS A 84 12.83 5.04 -3.95
N LYS A 85 13.83 4.14 -3.87
CA LYS A 85 13.81 2.85 -4.60
C LYS A 85 12.53 2.04 -4.33
N MET A 86 12.08 2.00 -3.08
CA MET A 86 10.83 1.34 -2.70
C MET A 86 9.59 2.06 -3.28
N CYS A 87 9.58 3.40 -3.32
CA CYS A 87 8.53 4.18 -3.97
C CYS A 87 8.48 3.92 -5.48
N TYR A 88 9.61 3.97 -6.17
CA TYR A 88 9.71 3.76 -7.62
C TYR A 88 9.23 2.35 -8.02
N LEU A 89 9.61 1.32 -7.25
CA LEU A 89 9.11 -0.05 -7.43
C LEU A 89 7.57 -0.13 -7.32
N TYR A 90 7.01 0.47 -6.27
CA TYR A 90 5.56 0.50 -6.04
C TYR A 90 4.82 1.27 -7.14
N VAL A 91 5.31 2.47 -7.50
CA VAL A 91 4.74 3.32 -8.56
C VAL A 91 4.77 2.59 -9.90
N GLY A 92 5.90 1.98 -10.28
CA GLY A 92 6.04 1.25 -11.53
C GLY A 92 5.06 0.08 -11.66
N ASN A 93 4.74 -0.60 -10.56
CA ASN A 93 3.74 -1.68 -10.54
C ASN A 93 2.30 -1.16 -10.74
N TYR A 94 1.95 -0.04 -10.13
CA TYR A 94 0.57 0.47 -10.11
C TYR A 94 0.22 1.44 -11.26
N ALA A 95 1.16 2.28 -11.68
CA ALA A 95 0.94 3.33 -12.69
C ALA A 95 0.55 2.78 -14.06
N LYS A 96 1.07 1.59 -14.43
CA LYS A 96 0.76 0.93 -15.71
C LYS A 96 -0.74 0.62 -15.89
N TYR A 97 -1.45 0.35 -14.80
CA TYR A 97 -2.87 -0.04 -14.81
C TYR A 97 -3.80 1.07 -14.30
N ASN A 98 -3.25 2.18 -13.80
CA ASN A 98 -4.00 3.27 -13.18
C ASN A 98 -3.43 4.64 -13.65
N PRO A 99 -3.91 5.19 -14.78
CA PRO A 99 -3.36 6.42 -15.34
C PRO A 99 -3.54 7.63 -14.41
N ASP A 100 -4.62 7.68 -13.62
CA ASP A 100 -4.83 8.75 -12.63
C ASP A 100 -3.76 8.72 -11.53
N LEU A 101 -3.30 7.52 -11.11
CA LEU A 101 -2.20 7.39 -10.16
C LEU A 101 -0.86 7.82 -10.79
N ALA A 102 -0.66 7.55 -12.09
CA ALA A 102 0.51 8.05 -12.83
C ALA A 102 0.54 9.59 -12.89
N LEU A 103 -0.61 10.26 -12.99
CA LEU A 103 -0.69 11.72 -12.97
C LEU A 103 -0.19 12.32 -11.64
N LEU A 104 -0.49 11.66 -10.51
CA LEU A 104 -0.03 12.10 -9.17
C LEU A 104 1.50 12.08 -9.03
N THR A 105 2.22 11.22 -9.77
CA THR A 105 3.68 11.09 -9.63
C THR A 105 4.47 12.09 -10.46
N ILE A 106 3.86 12.75 -11.46
CA ILE A 106 4.57 13.68 -12.36
C ILE A 106 5.32 14.77 -11.58
N ASN A 107 4.68 15.39 -10.57
CA ASN A 107 5.32 16.42 -9.74
C ASN A 107 6.51 15.89 -8.93
N PHE A 108 6.41 14.64 -8.45
CA PHE A 108 7.48 13.96 -7.72
C PHE A 108 8.66 13.63 -8.65
N LEU A 109 8.38 13.05 -9.83
CA LEU A 109 9.36 12.75 -10.86
C LEU A 109 10.10 14.00 -11.35
N GLN A 110 9.36 15.09 -11.66
CA GLN A 110 9.95 16.36 -12.06
C GLN A 110 10.87 16.97 -11.00
N ARG A 111 10.60 16.72 -9.71
CA ARG A 111 11.44 17.18 -8.61
C ARG A 111 12.72 16.34 -8.52
N ASP A 112 12.59 15.02 -8.56
CA ASP A 112 13.72 14.09 -8.46
C ASP A 112 14.65 14.20 -9.69
N CYS A 113 14.13 14.41 -10.90
CA CYS A 113 14.94 14.71 -12.10
C CYS A 113 15.77 16.00 -11.98
N LYS A 114 15.41 16.91 -11.07
CA LYS A 114 16.10 18.18 -10.80
C LYS A 114 16.88 18.15 -9.48
N ASP A 115 16.96 17.02 -8.80
CA ASP A 115 17.70 16.89 -7.55
C ASP A 115 19.22 17.11 -7.79
N GLN A 116 19.95 17.53 -6.76
CA GLN A 116 21.40 17.71 -6.84
C GLN A 116 22.13 16.37 -6.79
N ASP A 117 21.57 15.34 -6.14
CA ASP A 117 22.14 14.01 -6.08
C ASP A 117 21.97 13.27 -7.43
N PRO A 118 23.06 12.88 -8.13
CA PRO A 118 22.98 12.11 -9.37
C PRO A 118 22.27 10.76 -9.20
N MET A 119 22.31 10.14 -8.02
CA MET A 119 21.60 8.88 -7.75
C MET A 119 20.09 9.09 -7.68
N ILE A 120 19.63 10.22 -7.12
CA ILE A 120 18.19 10.55 -7.09
C ILE A 120 17.70 10.85 -8.51
N ARG A 121 18.45 11.66 -9.28
CA ARG A 121 18.13 11.90 -10.70
C ARG A 121 18.07 10.59 -11.50
N GLY A 122 19.04 9.70 -11.30
CA GLY A 122 19.11 8.40 -11.97
C GLY A 122 18.04 7.38 -11.56
N LEU A 123 17.24 7.64 -10.52
CA LEU A 123 16.06 6.84 -10.19
C LEU A 123 14.79 7.34 -10.89
N ALA A 124 14.78 8.59 -11.36
CA ALA A 124 13.62 9.25 -11.97
C ALA A 124 13.57 9.17 -13.50
N LEU A 125 14.65 8.67 -14.12
CA LEU A 125 14.88 8.54 -15.57
C LEU A 125 14.78 7.07 -16.02
#